data_AF-A0A519UY59-F1
#
_entry.id   AF-A0A519UY59-F1
#
_cell.length_a   1.000
_cell.length_b   1.000
_cell.length_c   1.000
_cell.angle_alpha   90.00
_cell.angle_beta   90.00
_cell.angle_gamma   90.00
#
_symmetry.space_group_name_H-M   'P 1'
#
loop_
_entity.id
_entity.type
_entity.pdbx_description
1 polymer ?
#
loop_
_entity_poly.entity_id
_entity_poly.type
_entity_poly.pdbx_seq_one_letter_code
_entity_poly.pdbx_strand_id
1 'polypeptide(L)' 'MKILNDNTPTGELNDVQVGDEISNGLGTFGQVEEIKFESGDGYWQFTFALVGGGLIQVKKIIPTC' A
#
# COMPACT_ATOMS: atom_id res chain seq x y z
N MET A 1 13.03 -2.12 -5.20
CA MET A 1 11.69 -1.69 -5.60
C MET A 1 10.69 -2.79 -5.27
N LYS A 2 9.79 -2.56 -4.31
CA LYS A 2 8.75 -3.53 -3.90
C LYS A 2 7.49 -3.32 -4.75
N ILE A 3 6.91 -4.39 -5.28
CA ILE A 3 5.63 -4.29 -6.01
C ILE A 3 4.50 -4.55 -5.03
N LEU A 4 3.68 -3.53 -4.78
CA LEU A 4 2.52 -3.60 -3.88
C LEU A 4 1.23 -3.66 -4.71
N ASN A 5 0.43 -4.69 -4.49
CA ASN A 5 -0.87 -4.88 -5.10
C ASN A 5 -1.83 -5.61 -4.14
N ASP A 6 -3.06 -5.85 -4.57
CA ASP A 6 -4.07 -6.53 -3.74
C ASP A 6 -3.71 -7.98 -3.37
N ASN A 7 -2.69 -8.58 -3.97
CA ASN A 7 -2.17 -9.89 -3.59
C ASN A 7 -1.01 -9.82 -2.60
N THR A 8 -0.37 -8.66 -2.42
CA THR A 8 0.77 -8.48 -1.50
C THR A 8 0.35 -8.80 -0.06
N PRO A 9 1.04 -9.72 0.65
CA PRO A 9 0.71 -10.06 2.03
C PRO A 9 0.65 -8.83 2.93
N THR A 10 -0.24 -8.83 3.91
CA THR A 10 -0.37 -7.68 4.84
C THR A 10 0.92 -7.42 5.63
N GLY A 11 1.72 -8.46 5.90
CA GLY A 11 3.05 -8.29 6.51
C GLY A 11 3.96 -7.39 5.66
N GLU A 12 4.04 -7.67 4.36
CA GLU A 12 4.84 -6.87 3.42
C GLU A 12 4.31 -5.43 3.28
N LEU A 13 3.00 -5.21 3.41
CA LEU A 13 2.41 -3.86 3.41
C LEU A 13 2.80 -3.07 4.67
N ASN A 14 2.91 -3.72 5.82
CA ASN A 14 3.36 -3.10 7.07
C ASN A 14 4.88 -2.86 7.11
N ASP A 15 5.65 -3.63 6.34
CA ASP A 15 7.11 -3.47 6.21
C ASP A 15 7.50 -2.33 5.25
N VAL A 16 6.54 -1.61 4.66
CA VAL A 16 6.81 -0.45 3.81
C VAL A 16 7.05 0.76 4.69
N GLN A 17 8.15 1.47 4.43
CA GLN A 17 8.51 2.68 5.16
C GLN A 17 8.54 3.90 4.24
N VAL A 18 8.41 5.09 4.83
CA VAL A 18 8.64 6.35 4.12
C VAL A 18 10.07 6.36 3.61
N GLY A 19 10.26 6.70 2.34
CA GLY A 19 11.55 6.63 1.67
C GLY A 19 11.77 5.34 0.86
N ASP A 20 10.93 4.31 1.02
CA ASP A 20 11.01 3.11 0.19
C ASP A 20 10.52 3.36 -1.23
N GLU A 21 11.16 2.74 -2.22
CA GLU A 21 10.67 2.71 -3.60
C GLU A 21 9.68 1.57 -3.82
N ILE A 22 8.43 1.93 -4.12
CA ILE A 22 7.33 1.00 -4.35
C ILE A 22 6.73 1.18 -5.76
N SER A 23 6.05 0.15 -6.24
CA SER A 23 5.37 0.15 -7.55
C SER A 23 4.05 -0.61 -7.47
N ASN A 24 3.03 -0.18 -8.20
CA ASN A 24 1.77 -0.92 -8.31
C ASN A 24 1.78 -2.02 -9.38
N GLY A 25 2.91 -2.19 -10.09
CA GLY A 25 3.05 -3.16 -11.18
C GLY A 25 2.26 -2.81 -12.47
N LEU A 26 1.54 -1.68 -12.49
CA LEU A 26 0.71 -1.20 -13.60
C LEU A 26 1.25 0.10 -14.22
N GLY A 27 2.38 0.61 -13.72
CA GLY A 27 3.07 1.81 -14.24
C GLY A 27 3.13 2.99 -13.27
N THR A 28 2.50 2.90 -12.10
CA THR A 28 2.67 3.88 -11.01
C THR A 28 3.75 3.37 -10.08
N PHE A 29 4.86 4.10 -10.00
CA PHE A 29 5.99 3.78 -9.14
C PHE A 29 6.56 5.09 -8.58
N GLY A 30 7.20 4.99 -7.44
CA GLY A 30 7.83 6.14 -6.81
C GLY A 30 8.31 5.82 -5.41
N GLN A 31 8.93 6.83 -4.80
CA GLN A 31 9.35 6.78 -3.42
C GLN A 31 8.15 7.11 -2.52
N VAL A 32 7.95 6.36 -1.44
CA VAL A 32 6.89 6.64 -0.46
C VAL A 32 7.19 7.94 0.26
N GLU A 33 6.24 8.88 0.19
CA GLU A 33 6.25 10.14 0.93
C GLU A 33 5.44 10.03 2.23
N GLU A 34 4.26 9.41 2.16
CA GLU A 34 3.36 9.28 3.31
C GLU A 34 2.64 7.93 3.27
N ILE A 35 2.39 7.34 4.44
CA ILE A 35 1.67 6.08 4.60
C ILE A 35 0.45 6.35 5.47
N LYS A 36 -0.74 6.07 4.94
CA LYS A 36 -1.98 6.07 5.71
C LYS A 36 -2.52 4.65 5.79
N PHE A 37 -2.91 4.28 7.00
CA PHE A 37 -3.62 3.04 7.26
C PHE A 37 -5.00 3.37 7.79
N GLU A 38 -6.02 2.79 7.18
CA GLU A 38 -7.40 2.85 7.62
C GLU A 38 -7.93 1.44 7.84
N SER A 39 -8.49 1.19 9.02
CA SER A 39 -9.23 -0.03 9.32
C SER A 39 -10.71 0.30 9.47
N GLY A 40 -11.56 -0.50 8.82
CA GLY A 40 -13.01 -0.44 8.96
C GLY A 40 -13.59 -1.82 9.25
N ASP A 41 -14.92 -1.89 9.39
CA ASP A 41 -15.62 -3.16 9.62
C ASP A 41 -15.44 -4.09 8.41
N GLY A 42 -14.59 -5.10 8.57
CA GLY A 42 -14.31 -6.12 7.56
C GLY A 42 -13.27 -5.73 6.51
N TYR A 43 -12.53 -4.63 6.67
CA TYR A 43 -11.42 -4.32 5.76
C TYR A 43 -10.28 -3.53 6.40
N TRP A 44 -9.09 -3.70 5.82
CA TRP A 44 -7.92 -2.88 6.00
C TRP A 44 -7.56 -2.19 4.68
N GLN A 45 -7.23 -0.92 4.73
CA GLN A 45 -6.87 -0.11 3.59
C GLN A 45 -5.53 0.57 3.85
N PHE A 46 -4.56 0.31 2.98
CA PHE A 46 -3.25 0.93 3.01
C PHE A 46 -3.16 1.91 1.84
N THR A 47 -2.89 3.18 2.13
CA THR A 47 -2.70 4.22 1.13
C THR A 47 -1.27 4.74 1.23
N PHE A 48 -0.50 4.52 0.18
CA PHE A 48 0.87 4.99 0.05
C PHE A 48 0.90 6.17 -0.91
N ALA A 49 1.20 7.36 -0.40
CA ALA A 49 1.47 8.54 -1.22
C ALA A 49 2.91 8.48 -1.70
N LEU A 50 3.12 8.80 -2.97
CA LEU A 50 4.42 8.81 -3.62
C LEU A 50 4.91 10.23 -3.85
N VAL A 51 6.22 10.41 -3.71
CA VAL A 51 6.92 11.63 -4.09
C VAL A 51 6.63 11.90 -5.58
N GLY A 52 6.03 13.06 -5.87
CA GLY A 52 5.57 13.42 -7.23
C GLY A 52 4.06 13.25 -7.46
N GLY A 53 3.28 12.93 -6.41
CA GLY A 53 1.81 12.96 -6.44
C GLY A 53 1.14 11.66 -6.88
N GLY A 54 1.90 10.58 -7.04
CA GLY A 54 1.35 9.25 -7.28
C GLY A 54 0.73 8.67 -6.00
N LEU A 55 -0.30 7.83 -6.12
CA LEU A 55 -0.95 7.18 -4.99
C LEU A 55 -1.09 5.69 -5.30
N ILE A 56 -0.71 4.84 -4.35
CA ILE A 56 -0.92 3.39 -4.40
C ILE A 56 -1.82 3.01 -3.23
N GLN A 57 -3.02 2.53 -3.53
CA GLN A 57 -3.98 2.10 -2.53
C GLN A 57 -4.16 0.59 -2.63
N VAL A 58 -4.02 -0.11 -1.51
CA VAL A 58 -4.18 -1.56 -1.40
C VAL A 58 -5.29 -1.84 -0.39
N LYS A 59 -6.32 -2.57 -0.82
CA LYS A 59 -7.46 -2.93 0.05
C LYS A 59 -7.44 -4.42 0.36
N LYS A 60 -7.47 -4.74 1.65
CA LYS A 60 -7.55 -6.11 2.18
C LYS A 60 -8.89 -6.32 2.86
N ILE A 61 -9.69 -7.22 2.31
CA ILE A 61 -10.94 -7.65 2.94
C ILE A 61 -10.55 -8.62 4.08
N ILE A 62 -11.00 -8.32 5.28
CA ILE A 62 -10.83 -9.21 6.43
C ILE A 62 -12.03 -10.15 6.39
N PRO A 63 -11.85 -11.46 6.14
CA PRO A 63 -12.95 -12.40 6.27
C PRO A 63 -13.37 -12.43 7.74
N THR A 64 -14.50 -11.81 8.06
CA THR A 64 -15.20 -12.02 9.32
C THR A 64 -15.87 -13.39 9.23
N CYS A 65 -15.37 -14.36 9.99
CA CYS A 65 -15.97 -15.69 10.15
C CYS A 65 -17.33 -15.61 10.86
#